data_AF-A0A5Q4DE57-F1
#
_entry.id   AF-A0A5Q4DE57-F1
#
_cell.length_a   1.000
_cell.length_b   1.000
_cell.length_c   1.000
_cell.angle_alpha   90.00
_cell.angle_beta   90.00
_cell.angle_gamma   90.00
#
_symmetry.space_group_name_H-M   'P 1'
#
loop_
_entity.id
_entity.type
_entity.pdbx_description
1 polymer ?
#
loop_
_entity_poly.entity_id
_entity_poly.type
_entity_poly.pdbx_seq_one_letter_code
_entity_poly.pdbx_strand_id
1 'polypeptide(L)'
;MTELLAGMWGPIIIFGLRIVDVSLATVRMLLTMRNARKAVPLIGFFESLIWVIAVGTAIQNLHSIWHILGYSGGFASGTLVGIWLEGKMAVGLATVRIITRTSGEEVADALRDRGFGVTEFEGHGRKGQVALIYTLVKRRQIESVLAEVERNDPGAFISVEEPRIIRRGWMFPVRRK
;
A
#
# COMPACT_ATOMS: atom_id res chain seq x y z
N MET A 1 -5.71 29.34 -22.44
CA MET A 1 -5.54 28.53 -21.20
C MET A 1 -5.80 29.37 -19.97
N THR A 2 -5.24 30.59 -19.88
CA THR A 2 -5.51 31.57 -18.82
C THR A 2 -6.99 31.91 -18.66
N GLU A 3 -7.75 32.13 -19.74
CA GLU A 3 -9.19 32.44 -19.61
C GLU A 3 -10.06 31.26 -19.14
N LEU A 4 -9.71 30.03 -19.56
CA LEU A 4 -10.43 28.82 -19.13
C LEU A 4 -10.20 28.52 -17.64
N LEU A 5 -9.01 28.86 -17.15
CA LEU A 5 -8.57 28.69 -15.76
C LEU A 5 -8.99 29.84 -14.84
N ALA A 6 -9.23 31.04 -15.38
CA ALA A 6 -9.77 32.18 -14.64
C ALA A 6 -11.30 32.26 -14.66
N GLY A 7 -11.95 31.53 -15.57
CA GLY A 7 -13.40 31.45 -15.68
C GLY A 7 -14.05 30.54 -14.65
N MET A 8 -15.37 30.34 -14.79
CA MET A 8 -16.19 29.52 -13.87
C MET A 8 -15.74 28.06 -13.76
N TRP A 9 -15.03 27.54 -14.78
CA TRP A 9 -14.49 26.19 -14.83
C TRP A 9 -13.13 26.03 -14.13
N GLY A 10 -12.43 27.14 -13.85
CA GLY A 10 -11.12 27.17 -13.21
C GLY A 10 -11.03 26.35 -11.92
N PRO A 11 -11.94 26.54 -10.95
CA PRO A 11 -11.97 25.77 -9.71
C PRO A 11 -12.05 24.25 -9.91
N ILE A 12 -12.87 23.80 -10.87
CA ILE A 12 -13.07 22.37 -11.17
C ILE A 12 -11.82 21.79 -11.83
N ILE A 13 -11.18 22.54 -12.72
CA ILE A 13 -9.94 22.11 -13.37
C ILE A 13 -8.81 22.02 -12.34
N ILE A 14 -8.65 23.02 -11.46
CA ILE A 14 -7.67 22.99 -10.37
C ILE A 14 -7.92 21.78 -9.46
N PHE A 15 -9.18 21.53 -9.10
CA PHE A 15 -9.56 20.38 -8.31
C PHE A 15 -9.10 19.07 -8.96
N GLY A 16 -9.37 18.88 -10.24
CA GLY A 16 -8.92 17.71 -11.00
C GLY A 16 -7.39 17.60 -11.08
N LEU A 17 -6.70 18.70 -11.38
CA LEU A 17 -5.23 18.75 -11.43
C LEU A 17 -4.61 18.38 -10.07
N ARG A 18 -5.19 18.85 -8.96
CA ARG A 18 -4.75 18.50 -7.61
C ARG A 18 -4.97 17.04 -7.27
N ILE A 19 -6.07 16.43 -7.71
CA ILE A 19 -6.28 14.99 -7.54
C ILE A 19 -5.17 14.20 -8.25
N VAL A 20 -4.88 14.55 -9.50
CA VAL A 20 -3.82 13.88 -10.29
C VAL A 20 -2.45 14.10 -9.67
N ASP A 21 -2.12 15.33 -9.26
CA ASP A 21 -0.85 15.67 -8.60
C ASP A 21 -0.60 14.83 -7.34
N VAL A 22 -1.55 14.84 -6.39
CA VAL A 22 -1.41 14.07 -5.14
C VAL A 22 -1.33 12.57 -5.42
N SER A 23 -2.14 12.07 -6.36
CA SER A 23 -2.12 10.66 -6.75
C SER A 23 -0.77 10.25 -7.33
N LEU A 24 -0.16 11.07 -8.19
CA LEU A 24 1.17 10.84 -8.75
C LEU A 24 2.26 10.89 -7.67
N ALA A 25 2.14 11.81 -6.70
CA ALA A 25 3.06 11.88 -5.57
C ALA A 25 3.05 10.58 -4.75
N THR A 26 1.86 10.01 -4.48
CA THR A 26 1.73 8.71 -3.81
C THR A 26 2.36 7.58 -4.64
N VAL A 27 2.10 7.55 -5.95
CA VAL A 27 2.69 6.55 -6.86
C VAL A 27 4.22 6.65 -6.88
N ARG A 28 4.77 7.88 -6.96
CA ARG A 28 6.21 8.13 -6.94
C ARG A 28 6.84 7.65 -5.64
N MET A 29 6.22 7.93 -4.50
CA MET A 29 6.67 7.46 -3.20
C MET A 29 6.76 5.93 -3.17
N LEU A 30 5.70 5.23 -3.60
CA LEU A 30 5.65 3.77 -3.63
C LEU A 30 6.69 3.17 -4.58
N LEU A 31 6.93 3.79 -5.74
CA LEU A 31 7.97 3.36 -6.67
C LEU A 31 9.38 3.61 -6.13
N THR A 32 9.57 4.66 -5.32
CA THR A 32 10.83 4.96 -4.64
C THR A 32 11.15 3.88 -3.62
N MET A 33 10.17 3.47 -2.81
CA MET A 33 10.31 2.34 -1.87
C MET A 33 10.65 1.02 -2.60
N ARG A 34 10.22 0.87 -3.85
CA ARG A 34 10.55 -0.28 -4.72
C ARG A 34 11.85 -0.15 -5.50
N ASN A 35 12.63 0.91 -5.31
CA ASN A 35 13.87 1.15 -6.02
C ASN A 35 13.68 1.15 -7.56
N ALA A 36 12.54 1.64 -8.06
CA ALA A 36 12.21 1.72 -9.49
C ALA A 36 12.89 2.93 -10.16
N ARG A 37 14.23 2.87 -10.25
CA ARG A 37 15.12 4.01 -10.57
C ARG A 37 14.80 4.80 -11.83
N LYS A 38 14.19 4.19 -12.85
CA LYS A 38 13.84 4.87 -14.11
C LYS A 38 12.46 5.55 -14.08
N ALA A 39 11.50 4.96 -13.38
CA ALA A 39 10.12 5.45 -13.37
C ALA A 39 9.93 6.65 -12.42
N VAL A 40 10.65 6.64 -11.28
CA VAL A 40 10.58 7.69 -10.26
C VAL A 40 10.87 9.10 -10.80
N PRO A 41 11.99 9.36 -11.51
CA PRO A 41 12.27 10.72 -12.01
C PRO A 41 11.31 11.15 -13.12
N LEU A 42 10.84 10.22 -13.97
CA LEU A 42 9.88 10.54 -15.02
C LEU A 42 8.54 11.00 -14.43
N ILE A 43 8.03 10.27 -13.42
CA ILE A 43 6.79 10.64 -12.75
C ILE A 43 6.94 11.96 -12.00
N GLY A 44 8.06 12.17 -11.30
CA GLY A 44 8.33 13.44 -10.61
C GLY A 44 8.40 14.63 -11.54
N PHE A 45 8.89 14.45 -12.78
CA PHE A 45 8.88 15.51 -13.78
C PHE A 45 7.45 15.93 -14.16
N PHE A 46 6.58 14.97 -14.49
CA PHE A 46 5.17 15.28 -14.82
C PHE A 46 4.38 15.80 -13.62
N GLU A 47 4.60 15.26 -12.42
CA GLU A 47 4.04 15.76 -11.16
C GLU A 47 4.39 17.24 -10.96
N SER A 48 5.67 17.60 -11.07
CA SER A 48 6.09 18.99 -10.88
C SER A 48 5.50 19.97 -11.91
N LEU A 49 5.32 19.54 -13.17
CA LEU A 49 4.61 20.35 -14.18
C LEU A 49 3.15 20.62 -13.79
N ILE A 50 2.43 19.58 -13.34
CA ILE A 50 1.04 19.72 -12.90
C ILE A 50 0.96 20.63 -11.67
N TRP A 51 1.87 20.44 -10.71
CA TRP A 51 1.94 21.24 -9.50
C TRP A 51 2.13 22.72 -9.81
N VAL A 52 3.09 23.08 -10.66
CA VAL A 52 3.36 24.49 -11.05
C VAL A 52 2.13 25.12 -11.69
N ILE A 53 1.44 24.40 -12.58
CA ILE A 53 0.22 24.92 -13.24
C ILE A 53 -0.91 25.11 -12.20
N ALA A 54 -1.15 24.13 -11.34
CA ALA A 54 -2.23 24.18 -10.36
C ALA A 54 -2.00 25.29 -9.31
N VAL A 55 -0.79 25.38 -8.77
CA VAL A 55 -0.40 26.40 -7.79
C VAL A 55 -0.39 27.79 -8.42
N GLY A 56 0.21 27.95 -9.60
CA GLY A 56 0.24 29.23 -10.29
C GLY A 56 -1.16 29.79 -10.52
N THR A 57 -2.09 28.93 -10.94
CA THR A 57 -3.50 29.32 -11.14
C THR A 57 -4.19 29.68 -9.83
N ALA A 58 -3.97 28.91 -8.76
CA ALA A 58 -4.58 29.18 -7.46
C ALA A 58 -4.06 30.50 -6.85
N ILE A 59 -2.76 30.78 -6.97
CA ILE A 59 -2.15 32.02 -6.49
C ILE A 59 -2.70 33.24 -7.23
N GLN A 60 -2.81 33.15 -8.57
CA GLN A 60 -3.38 34.23 -9.38
C GLN A 60 -4.85 34.55 -9.04
N ASN A 61 -5.58 33.60 -8.45
CA ASN A 61 -7.00 33.71 -8.15
C ASN A 61 -7.31 33.63 -6.65
N LEU A 62 -6.39 34.04 -5.77
CA LEU A 62 -6.57 34.00 -4.31
C LEU A 62 -7.78 34.79 -3.80
N HIS A 63 -8.25 35.78 -4.54
CA HIS A 63 -9.46 36.53 -4.18
C HIS A 63 -10.75 35.72 -4.36
N SER A 64 -10.70 34.60 -5.10
CA SER A 64 -11.85 33.73 -5.36
C SER A 64 -11.86 32.55 -4.39
N ILE A 65 -12.84 32.55 -3.47
CA ILE A 65 -13.00 31.44 -2.52
C ILE A 65 -13.21 30.08 -3.22
N TRP A 66 -13.83 30.08 -4.40
CA TRP A 66 -14.03 28.87 -5.19
C TRP A 66 -12.72 28.26 -5.67
N HIS A 67 -11.74 29.08 -6.07
CA HIS A 67 -10.42 28.58 -6.49
C HIS A 67 -9.65 27.98 -5.30
N ILE A 68 -9.74 28.61 -4.13
CA ILE A 68 -9.14 28.10 -2.89
C ILE A 68 -9.78 26.77 -2.48
N LEU A 69 -11.11 26.66 -2.56
CA LEU A 69 -11.84 25.43 -2.27
C LEU A 69 -11.56 24.34 -3.30
N GLY A 70 -11.45 24.67 -4.59
CA GLY A 70 -11.05 23.73 -5.63
C GLY A 70 -9.65 23.17 -5.39
N TYR A 71 -8.69 24.03 -5.04
CA TYR A 71 -7.33 23.63 -4.71
C TYR A 71 -7.26 22.73 -3.46
N SER A 72 -7.86 23.18 -2.35
CA SER A 72 -7.81 22.47 -1.07
C SER A 72 -8.64 21.19 -1.09
N GLY A 73 -9.81 21.24 -1.71
CA GLY A 73 -10.69 20.08 -1.92
C GLY A 73 -10.03 19.06 -2.83
N GLY A 74 -9.40 19.49 -3.92
CA GLY A 74 -8.69 18.59 -4.83
C GLY A 74 -7.50 17.91 -4.15
N PHE A 75 -6.81 18.60 -3.24
CA PHE A 75 -5.77 18.01 -2.40
C PHE A 75 -6.35 16.92 -1.47
N ALA A 76 -7.43 17.22 -0.77
CA ALA A 76 -8.07 16.27 0.15
C ALA A 76 -8.61 15.03 -0.59
N SER A 77 -9.35 15.23 -1.69
CA SER A 77 -9.84 14.13 -2.53
C SER A 77 -8.70 13.34 -3.18
N GLY A 78 -7.65 14.03 -3.65
CA GLY A 78 -6.44 13.40 -4.17
C GLY A 78 -5.74 12.53 -3.14
N THR A 79 -5.78 12.91 -1.86
CA THR A 79 -5.24 12.10 -0.76
C THR A 79 -6.03 10.82 -0.57
N LEU A 80 -7.37 10.87 -0.62
CA LEU A 80 -8.21 9.67 -0.59
C LEU A 80 -7.94 8.73 -1.78
N VAL A 81 -7.79 9.30 -2.98
CA VAL A 81 -7.40 8.52 -4.16
C VAL A 81 -6.00 7.93 -3.99
N GLY A 82 -5.06 8.68 -3.42
CA GLY A 82 -3.72 8.21 -3.06
C GLY A 82 -3.76 6.99 -2.12
N ILE A 83 -4.54 7.06 -1.03
CA ILE A 83 -4.74 5.93 -0.10
C ILE A 83 -5.32 4.72 -0.82
N TRP A 84 -6.32 4.91 -1.68
CA TRP A 84 -6.90 3.83 -2.48
C TRP A 84 -5.89 3.23 -3.46
N LEU A 85 -5.09 4.07 -4.13
CA LEU A 85 -4.01 3.66 -5.03
C LEU A 85 -2.92 2.91 -4.28
N GLU A 86 -2.55 3.34 -3.08
CA GLU A 86 -1.61 2.65 -2.21
C GLU A 86 -2.11 1.24 -1.86
N GLY A 87 -3.38 1.10 -1.44
CA GLY A 87 -3.99 -0.20 -1.19
C GLY A 87 -4.01 -1.11 -2.42
N LYS A 88 -4.33 -0.56 -3.59
CA LYS A 88 -4.33 -1.32 -4.86
C LYS A 88 -2.92 -1.68 -5.32
N MET A 89 -1.98 -0.77 -5.09
CA MET A 89 -0.56 -0.96 -5.30
C MET A 89 0.11 -1.59 -4.08
N ALA A 90 -0.58 -2.26 -3.15
CA ALA A 90 0.04 -3.08 -2.10
C ALA A 90 0.66 -4.37 -2.72
N VAL A 91 1.47 -4.18 -3.76
CA VAL A 91 2.28 -5.14 -4.48
C VAL A 91 3.58 -5.25 -3.69
N GLY A 92 3.76 -6.40 -3.09
CA GLY A 92 4.86 -6.68 -2.19
C GLY A 92 4.58 -8.00 -1.50
N LEU A 93 5.62 -8.57 -0.95
CA LEU A 93 5.51 -9.74 -0.09
C LEU A 93 5.65 -9.29 1.35
N ALA A 94 5.01 -10.02 2.25
CA ALA A 94 5.14 -9.87 3.69
C ALA A 94 5.29 -11.26 4.30
N THR A 95 6.09 -11.34 5.34
CA THR A 95 6.19 -12.50 6.21
C THR A 95 5.25 -12.27 7.38
N VAL A 96 4.20 -13.06 7.49
CA VAL A 96 3.34 -13.10 8.67
C VAL A 96 3.91 -14.15 9.62
N ARG A 97 4.21 -13.74 10.85
CA ARG A 97 4.63 -14.61 11.94
C ARG A 97 3.48 -14.73 12.92
N ILE A 98 3.13 -15.96 13.23
CA ILE A 98 2.04 -16.29 14.14
C ILE A 98 2.66 -17.10 15.26
N ILE A 99 2.37 -16.73 16.51
CA ILE A 99 2.80 -17.46 17.70
C ILE A 99 1.53 -17.88 18.44
N THR A 100 1.29 -19.18 18.50
CA THR A 100 0.14 -19.79 19.17
C THR A 100 0.61 -20.77 20.25
N ARG A 101 -0.23 -20.99 21.27
CA ARG A 101 0.03 -21.93 22.37
C ARG A 101 -0.71 -23.25 22.23
N THR A 102 -1.82 -23.26 21.50
CA THR A 102 -2.81 -24.36 21.56
C THR A 102 -3.15 -24.94 20.20
N SER A 103 -3.03 -24.17 19.12
CA SER A 103 -3.57 -24.55 17.80
C SER A 103 -2.53 -24.41 16.69
N GLY A 104 -1.27 -24.81 16.97
CA GLY A 104 -0.16 -24.73 16.01
C GLY A 104 -0.47 -25.44 14.69
N GLU A 105 -0.77 -26.73 14.79
CA GLU A 105 -1.05 -27.61 13.64
C GLU A 105 -2.33 -27.20 12.93
N GLU A 106 -3.42 -26.92 13.67
CA GLU A 106 -4.71 -26.48 13.12
C GLU A 106 -4.58 -25.18 12.31
N VAL A 107 -3.88 -24.18 12.84
CA VAL A 107 -3.64 -22.91 12.13
C VAL A 107 -2.77 -23.14 10.90
N ALA A 108 -1.74 -23.98 11.00
CA ALA A 108 -0.84 -24.26 9.90
C ALA A 108 -1.55 -24.98 8.75
N ASP A 109 -2.37 -25.99 9.06
CA ASP A 109 -3.14 -26.75 8.07
C ASP A 109 -4.23 -25.91 7.42
N ALA A 110 -4.97 -25.11 8.21
CA ALA A 110 -5.95 -24.17 7.66
C ALA A 110 -5.33 -23.18 6.66
N LEU A 111 -4.09 -22.74 6.91
CA LEU A 111 -3.35 -21.90 5.97
C LEU A 111 -2.85 -22.67 4.74
N ARG A 112 -2.40 -23.92 4.90
CA ARG A 112 -2.00 -24.79 3.77
C ARG A 112 -3.17 -25.09 2.85
N ASP A 113 -4.35 -25.36 3.40
CA ASP A 113 -5.57 -25.65 2.65
C ASP A 113 -6.03 -24.47 1.78
N ARG A 114 -5.70 -23.24 2.21
CA ARG A 114 -5.89 -22.01 1.42
C ARG A 114 -4.78 -21.76 0.38
N GLY A 115 -3.81 -22.66 0.26
CA GLY A 115 -2.70 -22.60 -0.69
C GLY A 115 -1.51 -21.75 -0.24
N PHE A 116 -1.43 -21.37 1.05
CA PHE A 116 -0.29 -20.63 1.57
C PHE A 116 0.90 -21.54 1.88
N GLY A 117 2.11 -21.04 1.64
CA GLY A 117 3.33 -21.73 2.04
C GLY A 117 3.60 -21.48 3.52
N VAL A 118 3.61 -22.55 4.32
CA VAL A 118 3.73 -22.49 5.78
C VAL A 118 4.99 -23.20 6.24
N THR A 119 5.70 -22.62 7.20
CA THR A 119 6.81 -23.26 7.91
C THR A 119 6.57 -23.15 9.41
N GLU A 120 6.68 -24.26 10.11
CA GLU A 120 6.40 -24.36 11.54
C GLU A 120 7.68 -24.64 12.33
N PHE A 121 7.75 -24.07 13.52
CA PHE A 121 8.82 -24.28 14.48
C PHE A 121 8.22 -24.43 15.87
N GLU A 122 8.81 -25.30 16.68
CA GLU A 122 8.53 -25.36 18.11
C GLU A 122 9.37 -24.31 18.86
N GLY A 123 8.79 -23.68 19.87
CA GLY A 123 9.45 -22.69 20.71
C GLY A 123 8.96 -22.70 22.15
N HIS A 124 9.57 -21.86 22.98
CA HIS A 124 9.16 -21.64 24.37
C HIS A 124 8.98 -20.15 24.63
N GLY A 125 7.80 -19.78 25.12
CA GLY A 125 7.52 -18.46 25.67
C GLY A 125 7.54 -18.48 27.20
N ARG A 126 7.27 -17.32 27.80
CA ARG A 126 7.21 -17.18 29.27
C ARG A 126 6.23 -18.16 29.95
N LYS A 127 5.16 -18.53 29.26
CA LYS A 127 4.09 -19.40 29.78
C LYS A 127 4.19 -20.86 29.29
N GLY A 128 5.33 -21.29 28.76
CA GLY A 128 5.56 -22.66 28.29
C GLY A 128 5.74 -22.76 26.78
N GLN A 129 5.47 -23.95 26.23
CA GLN A 129 5.63 -24.25 24.80
C GLN A 129 4.70 -23.39 23.93
N VAL A 130 5.21 -23.03 22.76
CA VAL A 130 4.50 -22.29 21.71
C VAL A 130 4.87 -22.87 20.34
N ALA A 131 3.94 -22.83 19.40
CA ALA A 131 4.23 -23.03 17.98
C ALA A 131 4.44 -21.67 17.32
N LEU A 132 5.50 -21.56 16.51
CA LEU A 132 5.74 -20.41 15.66
C LEU A 132 5.49 -20.80 14.21
N ILE A 133 4.59 -20.10 13.56
CA ILE A 133 4.18 -20.36 12.18
C ILE A 133 4.57 -19.16 11.34
N TYR A 134 5.29 -19.42 10.26
CA TYR A 134 5.77 -18.42 9.32
C TYR A 134 5.10 -18.66 7.98
N THR A 135 4.44 -17.63 7.46
CA THR A 135 3.89 -17.66 6.10
C THR A 135 4.33 -16.43 5.32
N LEU A 136 4.84 -16.68 4.12
CA LEU A 136 5.18 -15.61 3.18
C LEU A 136 3.98 -15.43 2.25
N VAL A 137 3.40 -14.22 2.23
CA VAL A 137 2.20 -13.92 1.45
C VAL A 137 2.33 -12.62 0.68
N LYS A 138 1.48 -12.42 -0.32
CA LYS A 138 1.32 -11.09 -0.92
C LYS A 138 0.64 -10.17 0.09
N ARG A 139 1.02 -8.90 0.09
CA ARG A 139 0.46 -7.90 1.01
C ARG A 139 -1.07 -7.87 0.99
N ARG A 140 -1.70 -7.96 -0.18
CA ARG A 140 -3.17 -8.04 -0.34
C ARG A 140 -3.83 -9.27 0.29
N GLN A 141 -3.06 -10.31 0.64
CA GLN A 141 -3.57 -11.55 1.24
C GLN A 141 -3.39 -11.56 2.76
N ILE A 142 -2.76 -10.54 3.36
CA ILE A 142 -2.54 -10.46 4.81
C ILE A 142 -3.87 -10.55 5.55
N GLU A 143 -4.87 -9.75 5.17
CA GLU A 143 -6.21 -9.79 5.78
C GLU A 143 -6.83 -11.19 5.73
N SER A 144 -6.63 -11.94 4.63
CA SER A 144 -7.12 -13.30 4.53
C SER A 144 -6.38 -14.28 5.46
N VAL A 145 -5.09 -14.04 5.74
CA VAL A 145 -4.32 -14.84 6.70
C VAL A 145 -4.74 -14.49 8.12
N LEU A 146 -4.84 -13.21 8.45
CA LEU A 146 -5.28 -12.74 9.77
C LEU A 146 -6.65 -13.30 10.12
N ALA A 147 -7.62 -13.19 9.21
CA ALA A 147 -8.96 -13.73 9.41
C ALA A 147 -8.99 -15.27 9.56
N GLU A 148 -8.04 -16.00 8.96
CA GLU A 148 -7.93 -17.44 9.16
C GLU A 148 -7.34 -17.77 10.52
N VAL A 149 -6.28 -17.07 10.92
CA VAL A 149 -5.64 -17.27 12.23
C VAL A 149 -6.61 -16.91 13.36
N GLU A 150 -7.30 -15.77 13.27
CA GLU A 150 -8.26 -15.31 14.29
C GLU A 150 -9.42 -16.30 14.48
N ARG A 151 -9.84 -17.00 13.42
CA ARG A 151 -10.91 -18.02 13.50
C ARG A 151 -10.47 -19.27 14.25
N ASN A 152 -9.20 -19.66 14.11
CA ASN A 152 -8.67 -20.88 14.72
C ASN A 152 -8.09 -20.60 16.12
N ASP A 153 -7.41 -19.47 16.30
CA ASP A 153 -6.88 -19.03 17.59
C ASP A 153 -6.94 -17.49 17.73
N PRO A 154 -8.01 -16.94 18.34
CA PRO A 154 -8.12 -15.52 18.66
C PRO A 154 -7.05 -15.01 19.64
N GLY A 155 -6.38 -15.92 20.36
CA GLY A 155 -5.31 -15.61 21.31
C GLY A 155 -3.91 -15.61 20.69
N ALA A 156 -3.80 -15.88 19.39
CA ALA A 156 -2.52 -15.93 18.70
C ALA A 156 -1.87 -14.55 18.63
N PHE A 157 -0.56 -14.50 18.87
CA PHE A 157 0.22 -13.28 18.65
C PHE A 157 0.69 -13.23 17.20
N ILE A 158 0.34 -12.18 16.47
CA ILE A 158 0.65 -12.04 15.05
C ILE A 158 1.54 -10.82 14.82
N SER A 159 2.62 -10.98 14.05
CA SER A 159 3.42 -9.87 13.53
C SER A 159 3.61 -9.96 12.02
N VAL A 160 3.67 -8.82 11.35
CA VAL A 160 3.85 -8.72 9.90
C VAL A 160 5.16 -8.00 9.61
N GLU A 161 6.04 -8.65 8.86
CA GLU A 161 7.34 -8.10 8.49
C GLU A 161 7.54 -8.03 6.99
N GLU A 162 8.29 -7.03 6.54
CA GLU A 162 8.62 -6.85 5.13
C GLU A 162 9.98 -7.46 4.77
N PRO A 163 10.04 -8.53 3.96
CA PRO A 163 11.29 -9.11 3.51
C PRO A 163 11.99 -8.20 2.49
N ARG A 164 13.28 -7.90 2.71
CA ARG A 164 14.07 -7.07 1.79
C ARG A 164 14.54 -7.80 0.54
N ILE A 165 14.89 -9.08 0.66
CA ILE A 165 15.38 -9.92 -0.45
C ILE A 165 14.75 -11.30 -0.29
N ILE A 166 14.18 -11.84 -1.36
CA ILE A 166 13.65 -13.20 -1.40
C ILE A 166 14.34 -13.95 -2.54
N ARG A 167 14.83 -15.15 -2.25
CA ARG A 167 15.39 -16.07 -3.22
C ARG A 167 14.68 -17.41 -3.09
N ARG A 168 14.04 -17.87 -4.18
CA ARG A 168 13.30 -19.14 -4.22
C ARG A 168 12.15 -19.19 -3.20
N GLY A 169 11.53 -20.35 -3.03
CA GLY A 169 10.48 -20.61 -2.05
C GLY A 169 9.17 -21.06 -2.70
N TRP A 170 8.19 -21.41 -1.86
CA TRP A 170 6.88 -21.94 -2.29
C TRP A 170 6.19 -21.06 -3.35
N MET A 171 6.19 -19.73 -3.16
CA MET A 171 5.60 -18.79 -4.12
C MET A 171 6.46 -18.55 -5.38
N PHE A 172 7.70 -19.02 -5.40
CA PHE A 172 8.64 -18.85 -6.51
C PHE A 172 9.22 -20.21 -6.92
N PRO A 173 8.42 -21.08 -7.55
CA PRO A 173 8.89 -22.38 -8.01
C PRO A 173 10.06 -22.20 -8.97
N VAL A 174 11.13 -22.96 -8.74
CA VAL A 174 12.29 -22.96 -9.63
C VAL A 174 11.82 -23.47 -10.99
N ARG A 175 11.93 -22.62 -12.03
CA ARG A 175 11.73 -23.04 -13.42
C ARG A 175 12.78 -24.11 -13.70
N ARG A 176 12.38 -25.39 -13.76
CA ARG A 176 13.27 -26.48 -14.19
C ARG A 176 13.74 -26.14 -15.62
N LYS A 177 15.06 -26.08 -15.80
CA LYS A 177 15.68 -26.09 -17.14
C LYS A 177 15.53 -27.47 -17.75
#